data_AF-A0A1U6IKN3-F1
#
_entry.id   AF-A0A1U6IKN3-F1
#
_cell.length_a   1.000
_cell.length_b   1.000
_cell.length_c   1.000
_cell.angle_alpha   90.00
_cell.angle_beta   90.00
_cell.angle_gamma   90.00
#
_symmetry.space_group_name_H-M   'P 1'
#
loop_
_entity.id
_entity.type
_entity.pdbx_description
1 polymer ?
#
loop_
_entity_poly.entity_id
_entity_poly.type
_entity_poly.pdbx_seq_one_letter_code
_entity_poly.pdbx_strand_id
1 'polypeptide(L)'
;MKSQDETLEEWCRSLLQAYELEDVQVDVNAILSLAGVAAHSVVRPAAPLTTFIAGFAAGLASGSGRTTDAASMDSALAVARSLAADYDAEAAGTPGE
;
A
#
# COMPACT_ATOMS: atom_id res chain seq x y z
N MET A 1 -18.33 4.57 21.14
CA MET A 1 -18.24 3.87 19.85
C MET A 1 -16.82 4.09 19.37
N LYS A 2 -16.10 3.05 18.94
CA LYS A 2 -14.72 3.21 18.46
C LYS A 2 -14.71 4.06 17.19
N SER A 3 -13.67 4.85 16.98
CA SER A 3 -13.45 5.53 15.71
C SER A 3 -13.08 4.50 14.63
N GLN A 4 -13.17 4.91 13.37
CA GLN A 4 -12.71 4.07 12.25
C GLN A 4 -11.21 3.77 12.37
N ASP A 5 -10.41 4.78 12.71
CA ASP A 5 -8.96 4.66 12.87
C ASP A 5 -8.60 3.68 14.00
N GLU A 6 -9.26 3.80 15.16
CA GLU A 6 -9.09 2.86 16.28
C GLU A 6 -9.43 1.43 15.86
N THR A 7 -10.50 1.25 15.08
CA THR A 7 -10.92 -0.07 14.60
C THR A 7 -9.88 -0.67 13.64
N LEU A 8 -9.29 0.16 12.77
CA LEU A 8 -8.28 -0.27 11.80
C LEU A 8 -6.94 -0.58 12.46
N GLU A 9 -6.51 0.21 13.45
CA GLU A 9 -5.30 -0.05 14.23
C GLU A 9 -5.42 -1.35 15.04
N GLU A 10 -6.56 -1.56 15.69
CA GLU A 10 -6.84 -2.81 16.40
C GLU A 10 -6.85 -4.02 15.46
N TRP A 11 -7.50 -3.88 14.30
CA TRP A 11 -7.54 -4.93 13.30
C TRP A 11 -6.15 -5.25 12.74
N CYS A 12 -5.35 -4.23 12.45
CA CYS A 12 -3.96 -4.37 12.04
C CYS A 12 -3.16 -5.16 13.08
N ARG A 13 -3.30 -4.81 14.37
CA ARG A 13 -2.63 -5.52 15.47
C ARG A 13 -3.09 -6.97 15.57
N SER A 14 -4.38 -7.26 15.41
CA SER A 14 -4.90 -8.64 15.40
C SER A 14 -4.33 -9.46 14.26
N LEU A 15 -4.17 -8.88 13.06
CA LEU A 15 -3.54 -9.55 11.93
C LEU A 15 -2.06 -9.82 12.18
N LEU A 16 -1.30 -8.82 12.66
CA LEU A 16 0.12 -8.99 12.98
C LEU A 16 0.34 -10.09 14.01
N GLN A 17 -0.48 -10.13 15.06
CA GLN A 17 -0.45 -11.20 16.06
C GLN A 17 -0.77 -12.57 15.44
N ALA A 18 -1.79 -12.67 14.60
CA ALA A 18 -2.17 -13.93 13.96
C ALA A 18 -1.08 -14.50 13.03
N TYR A 19 -0.18 -13.64 12.54
CA TYR A 19 0.95 -14.01 11.70
C TYR A 19 2.30 -14.05 12.43
N GLU A 20 2.33 -13.85 13.76
CA GLU A 20 3.57 -13.82 14.55
C GLU A 20 4.53 -12.70 14.09
N LEU A 21 3.98 -11.52 13.78
CA LEU A 21 4.67 -10.33 13.27
C LEU A 21 4.58 -9.13 14.22
N GLU A 22 4.54 -9.35 15.53
CA GLU A 22 4.27 -8.30 16.53
C GLU A 22 5.33 -7.18 16.55
N ASP A 23 6.56 -7.46 16.12
CA ASP A 23 7.64 -6.48 16.03
C ASP A 23 7.56 -5.62 14.75
N VAL A 24 6.74 -6.02 13.77
CA VAL A 24 6.59 -5.30 12.50
C VAL A 24 5.79 -4.02 12.69
N GLN A 25 6.37 -2.91 12.29
CA GLN A 25 5.68 -1.61 12.27
C GLN A 25 4.96 -1.44 10.94
N VAL A 26 3.64 -1.22 10.98
CA VAL A 26 2.81 -1.00 9.80
C VAL A 26 2.21 0.40 9.85
N ASP A 27 2.51 1.22 8.86
CA ASP A 27 1.84 2.50 8.66
C ASP A 27 0.51 2.32 7.93
N VAL A 28 -0.57 2.16 8.70
CA VAL A 28 -1.94 2.00 8.18
C VAL A 28 -2.36 3.20 7.31
N ASN A 29 -1.97 4.42 7.70
CA ASN A 29 -2.34 5.62 6.97
C ASN A 29 -1.64 5.70 5.61
N ALA A 30 -0.37 5.32 5.52
CA ALA A 30 0.35 5.24 4.25
C ALA A 30 -0.30 4.23 3.28
N ILE A 31 -0.71 3.06 3.78
CA ILE A 31 -1.40 2.03 2.99
C ILE A 31 -2.74 2.54 2.47
N LEU A 32 -3.58 3.13 3.33
CA LEU A 32 -4.89 3.65 2.94
C LEU A 32 -4.77 4.84 1.99
N SER A 33 -3.75 5.69 2.19
CA SER A 33 -3.43 6.77 1.27
C SER A 33 -3.07 6.23 -0.11
N LEU A 34 -2.25 5.17 -0.21
CA LEU A 34 -1.91 4.54 -1.49
C LEU A 34 -3.14 3.93 -2.16
N ALA A 35 -3.95 3.20 -1.40
CA ALA A 35 -5.22 2.65 -1.90
C ALA A 35 -6.12 3.76 -2.45
N GLY A 36 -6.20 4.90 -1.73
CA GLY A 36 -6.89 6.09 -2.17
C GLY A 36 -6.39 6.60 -3.51
N VAL A 37 -5.09 6.80 -3.68
CA VAL A 37 -4.51 7.25 -4.97
C VAL A 37 -4.89 6.27 -6.08
N ALA A 38 -4.66 4.97 -5.90
CA ALA A 38 -5.00 3.98 -6.92
C ALA A 38 -6.50 3.95 -7.29
N ALA A 39 -7.39 4.07 -6.30
CA ALA A 39 -8.83 4.08 -6.53
C ALA A 39 -9.30 5.28 -7.36
N HIS A 40 -8.67 6.45 -7.17
CA HIS A 40 -9.04 7.68 -7.87
C HIS A 40 -8.35 7.79 -9.22
N SER A 41 -7.07 7.44 -9.30
CA SER A 41 -6.26 7.64 -10.51
C SER A 41 -6.44 6.53 -11.55
N VAL A 42 -6.77 5.29 -11.13
CA VAL A 42 -6.92 4.15 -12.05
C VAL A 42 -8.39 3.76 -12.20
N VAL A 43 -8.92 3.03 -11.21
CA VAL A 43 -10.34 2.70 -11.02
C VAL A 43 -10.53 2.19 -9.59
N ARG A 44 -11.74 2.26 -9.02
CA ARG A 44 -11.98 1.82 -7.63
C ARG A 44 -11.44 0.41 -7.29
N PRO A 45 -11.56 -0.62 -8.16
CA PRO A 45 -10.96 -1.94 -7.90
C PRO A 45 -9.42 -1.98 -7.85
N ALA A 46 -8.72 -0.94 -8.30
CA ALA A 46 -7.26 -0.87 -8.28
C ALA A 46 -6.70 -0.70 -6.87
N ALA A 47 -7.48 -0.17 -5.91
CA ALA A 47 -7.05 -0.01 -4.52
C ALA A 47 -6.51 -1.31 -3.88
N PRO A 48 -7.30 -2.40 -3.77
CA PRO A 48 -6.82 -3.64 -3.17
C PRO A 48 -5.73 -4.32 -4.00
N LEU A 49 -5.79 -4.23 -5.34
CA LEU A 49 -4.77 -4.80 -6.22
C LEU A 49 -3.41 -4.15 -5.99
N THR A 50 -3.38 -2.82 -5.91
CA THR A 50 -2.16 -2.03 -5.74
C THR A 50 -1.51 -2.30 -4.40
N THR A 51 -2.27 -2.25 -3.30
CA THR A 51 -1.71 -2.45 -1.96
C THR A 51 -1.26 -3.90 -1.74
N PHE A 52 -1.95 -4.89 -2.31
CA PHE A 52 -1.50 -6.28 -2.26
C PHE A 52 -0.14 -6.47 -2.97
N ILE A 53 -0.01 -5.97 -4.21
CA ILE A 53 1.23 -6.10 -4.98
C ILE A 53 2.39 -5.34 -4.32
N ALA A 54 2.14 -4.13 -3.81
CA ALA A 54 3.16 -3.35 -3.10
C ALA A 54 3.67 -4.09 -1.85
N GLY A 55 2.77 -4.63 -1.02
CA GLY A 55 3.14 -5.43 0.14
C GLY A 55 3.91 -6.71 -0.23
N PHE A 56 3.48 -7.40 -1.31
CA PHE A 56 4.17 -8.59 -1.80
C PHE A 56 5.59 -8.28 -2.30
N ALA A 57 5.76 -7.19 -3.06
CA ALA A 57 7.06 -6.74 -3.53
C ALA A 57 8.00 -6.35 -2.37
N ALA A 58 7.47 -5.66 -1.36
CA ALA A 58 8.21 -5.33 -0.14
C ALA A 58 8.71 -6.60 0.57
N GLY A 59 7.84 -7.60 0.75
CA GLY A 59 8.23 -8.88 1.36
C GLY A 59 9.33 -9.61 0.60
N LEU A 60 9.27 -9.63 -0.73
CA LEU A 60 10.34 -10.21 -1.57
C LEU A 60 11.66 -9.44 -1.44
N ALA A 61 11.61 -8.11 -1.34
CA ALA A 61 12.79 -7.27 -1.17
C ALA A 61 13.45 -7.50 0.20
N SER A 62 12.65 -7.53 1.26
CA SER A 62 13.10 -7.85 2.63
C SER A 62 13.76 -9.23 2.74
N GLY A 63 13.12 -10.26 2.18
CA GLY A 63 13.65 -11.63 2.20
C GLY A 63 14.98 -11.80 1.47
N SER A 64 15.36 -10.85 0.60
CA SER A 64 16.67 -10.85 -0.08
C SER A 64 17.83 -10.36 0.78
N GLY A 65 17.57 -9.83 1.98
CA GLY A 65 18.59 -9.35 2.93
C GLY A 65 19.34 -8.08 2.49
N ARG A 66 18.87 -7.41 1.42
CA ARG A 66 19.52 -6.22 0.86
C ARG A 66 19.10 -4.91 1.53
N THR A 67 18.03 -4.92 2.31
CA THR A 67 17.41 -3.74 2.91
C THR A 67 16.59 -4.13 4.14
N THR A 68 16.29 -3.17 5.02
CA THR A 68 15.41 -3.37 6.18
C THR A 68 13.95 -3.47 5.73
N ASP A 69 13.08 -4.06 6.57
CA ASP A 69 11.65 -4.20 6.29
C ASP A 69 10.94 -2.87 6.05
N ALA A 70 11.26 -1.86 6.87
CA ALA A 70 10.73 -0.52 6.71
C ALA A 70 11.13 0.07 5.35
N ALA A 71 12.42 -0.01 4.97
CA ALA A 71 12.89 0.55 3.71
C ALA A 71 12.36 -0.22 2.48
N SER A 72 12.16 -1.54 2.60
CA SER A 72 11.48 -2.35 1.57
C SER A 72 10.05 -1.87 1.35
N MET A 73 9.30 -1.65 2.43
CA MET A 73 7.92 -1.19 2.38
C MET A 73 7.83 0.22 1.79
N ASP A 74 8.61 1.16 2.30
CA ASP A 74 8.62 2.55 1.82
C ASP A 74 8.91 2.61 0.31
N SER A 75 9.91 1.86 -0.14
CA SER A 75 10.28 1.80 -1.56
C SER A 75 9.14 1.22 -2.42
N ALA A 76 8.53 0.12 -1.99
CA ALA A 76 7.43 -0.50 -2.72
C ALA A 76 6.19 0.40 -2.79
N LEU A 77 5.82 1.05 -1.68
CA LEU A 77 4.71 2.01 -1.63
C LEU A 77 4.98 3.23 -2.51
N ALA A 78 6.22 3.73 -2.55
CA ALA A 78 6.61 4.85 -3.39
C ALA A 78 6.49 4.52 -4.88
N VAL A 79 6.98 3.34 -5.30
CA VAL A 79 6.85 2.88 -6.70
C VAL A 79 5.38 2.76 -7.10
N ALA A 80 4.57 2.10 -6.27
CA ALA A 80 3.15 1.93 -6.54
C ALA A 80 2.41 3.28 -6.62
N ARG A 81 2.78 4.24 -5.76
CA ARG A 81 2.21 5.59 -5.78
C ARG A 81 2.53 6.36 -7.04
N SER A 82 3.79 6.31 -7.50
CA SER A 82 4.21 6.95 -8.75
C SER A 82 3.40 6.40 -9.93
N LEU A 83 3.37 5.07 -10.09
CA LEU A 83 2.65 4.43 -11.19
C LEU A 83 1.15 4.73 -11.18
N ALA A 84 0.53 4.73 -10.00
CA ALA A 84 -0.89 5.08 -9.89
C ALA A 84 -1.15 6.54 -10.28
N ALA A 85 -0.30 7.48 -9.84
CA ALA A 85 -0.44 8.90 -10.17
C ALA A 85 -0.20 9.16 -11.67
N ASP A 86 0.78 8.49 -12.27
CA ASP A 86 1.12 8.63 -13.69
C ASP A 86 0.00 8.12 -14.60
N TYR A 87 -0.75 7.08 -14.18
CA TYR A 87 -1.88 6.54 -14.95
C TYR A 87 -2.98 7.59 -15.21
N ASP A 88 -3.28 8.44 -14.23
CA ASP A 88 -4.26 9.53 -14.38
C ASP A 88 -3.73 10.60 -15.36
N ALA A 89 -2.44 10.92 -15.27
CA ALA A 89 -1.81 11.89 -16.17
C ALA A 89 -1.79 11.41 -17.63
N GLU A 90 -1.53 10.12 -17.87
CA GLU A 90 -1.60 9.49 -19.20
C GLU A 90 -3.03 9.40 -19.73
N ALA A 91 -4.00 9.05 -18.87
CA ALA A 91 -5.42 9.02 -19.22
C ALA A 91 -5.96 10.41 -19.58
N ALA A 92 -5.55 11.45 -18.86
CA ALA A 92 -5.87 12.84 -19.17
C ALA A 92 -5.15 13.37 -20.43
N GLY A 93 -3.99 12.77 -20.77
CA GLY A 93 -3.16 13.12 -21.92
C GLY A 93 -3.56 12.48 -23.25
N THR A 94 -4.62 11.64 -23.27
CA THR A 94 -5.14 11.03 -24.49
C THR A 94 -6.51 11.65 -24.88
N PRO A 95 -6.55 12.81 -25.56
CA PRO A 95 -7.74 13.22 -26.30
C PRO A 95 -8.00 12.20 -27.42
N GLY A 96 -9.27 11.83 -27.59
CA GLY A 96 -9.71 10.67 -28.36
C GLY A 96 -9.12 10.52 -29.76
N GLU A 97 -8.89 9.25 -30.12
CA GLU A 97 -8.96 8.78 -31.50
C GLU A 97 -10.42 8.70 -31.98
#